data_AF-A0A060SGT6-F1
#
_entry.id   AF-A0A060SGT6-F1
#
_cell.length_a   1.000
_cell.length_b   1.000
_cell.length_c   1.000
_cell.angle_alpha   90.00
_cell.angle_beta   90.00
_cell.angle_gamma   90.00
#
_symmetry.space_group_name_H-M   'P 1'
#
loop_
_entity.id
_entity.type
_entity.pdbx_description
1 polymer ?
#
loop_
_entity_poly.entity_id
_entity_poly.type
_entity_poly.pdbx_seq_one_letter_code
_entity_poly.pdbx_strand_id
1 'polypeptide(L)'
;MFMHNGGIAEFPKIKRKLQMALPDELFNMVTGNTDSQWAFALLLSKLPDPKARSFTPAVLQKAMLDTIAHINALLEEHDITEPSLMNFCVTDGETVVATRYISSRTEEAASLWFSSGSTFSEYAPGGHYKMSKTDKRENIIMIASEPLTFEKADWMEIRTNHMVVITPKMNLLQVPIVDKFYVPQSDPAALNRGTDFAAAKGFLSPRRDVSRPLEAIENRV
;
A
#
# COMPACT_ATOMS: atom_id res chain seq x y z
N MET A 1 -0.98 13.91 4.39
CA MET A 1 0.27 13.32 3.85
C MET A 1 -0.10 12.18 2.91
N PHE A 2 0.70 11.92 1.87
CA PHE A 2 0.48 10.81 0.93
C PHE A 2 1.80 10.13 0.57
N MET A 3 1.78 8.81 0.41
CA MET A 3 2.89 7.97 -0.05
C MET A 3 2.38 6.98 -1.09
N HIS A 4 3.28 6.54 -1.97
CA HIS A 4 2.97 5.54 -2.99
C HIS A 4 4.18 4.62 -3.15
N ASN A 5 3.97 3.32 -2.95
CA ASN A 5 4.94 2.28 -3.27
C ASN A 5 4.40 1.46 -4.47
N GLY A 6 4.99 1.63 -5.63
CA GLY A 6 4.49 1.05 -6.87
C GLY A 6 4.68 1.96 -8.06
N GLY A 7 3.80 1.82 -9.04
CA GLY A 7 3.83 2.58 -10.28
C GLY A 7 2.51 2.45 -11.04
N ILE A 8 2.05 3.55 -11.61
CA ILE A 8 0.97 3.57 -12.59
C ILE A 8 1.57 3.24 -13.97
N ALA A 9 1.11 2.14 -14.57
CA ALA A 9 1.59 1.65 -15.84
C ALA A 9 1.43 2.70 -16.94
N GLU A 10 2.49 2.89 -17.72
CA GLU A 10 2.54 3.82 -18.85
C GLU A 10 1.99 5.23 -18.52
N PHE A 11 2.20 5.71 -17.29
CA PHE A 11 1.67 6.98 -16.80
C PHE A 11 1.77 8.16 -17.78
N PRO A 12 2.89 8.37 -18.53
CA PRO A 12 2.97 9.46 -19.50
C PRO A 12 1.84 9.49 -20.54
N LYS A 13 1.26 8.33 -20.91
CA LYS A 13 0.13 8.24 -21.86
C LYS A 13 -1.17 8.80 -21.27
N ILE A 14 -1.47 8.48 -20.02
CA ILE A 14 -2.72 8.91 -19.36
C ILE A 14 -2.60 10.26 -18.63
N LYS A 15 -1.37 10.71 -18.36
CA LYS A 15 -1.08 11.86 -17.51
C LYS A 15 -1.86 13.11 -17.91
N ARG A 16 -1.90 13.44 -19.20
CA ARG A 16 -2.61 14.64 -19.69
C ARG A 16 -4.11 14.55 -19.38
N LYS A 17 -4.71 13.39 -19.59
CA LYS A 17 -6.14 13.17 -19.30
C LYS A 17 -6.43 13.24 -17.80
N LEU A 18 -5.55 12.67 -16.97
CA LEU A 18 -5.65 12.80 -15.51
C LEU A 18 -5.58 14.27 -15.10
N GLN A 19 -4.61 15.03 -15.60
CA GLN A 19 -4.46 16.47 -15.31
C GLN A 19 -5.71 17.27 -15.66
N MET A 20 -6.33 16.99 -16.82
CA MET A 20 -7.55 17.67 -17.26
C MET A 20 -8.77 17.37 -16.39
N ALA A 21 -8.75 16.29 -15.60
CA ALA A 21 -9.82 15.95 -14.67
C ALA A 21 -9.71 16.69 -13.33
N LEU A 22 -8.60 17.40 -13.08
CA LEU A 22 -8.37 18.10 -11.81
C LEU A 22 -8.89 19.55 -11.87
N PRO A 23 -9.45 20.05 -10.76
CA PRO A 23 -9.65 21.49 -10.58
C PRO A 23 -8.33 22.26 -10.65
N ASP A 24 -8.37 23.49 -11.18
CA ASP A 24 -7.20 24.35 -11.35
C ASP A 24 -6.37 24.50 -10.07
N GLU A 25 -7.03 24.64 -8.92
CA GLU A 25 -6.34 24.77 -7.62
C GLU A 25 -5.45 23.55 -7.33
N LEU A 26 -5.98 22.33 -7.53
CA LEU A 26 -5.23 21.09 -7.28
C LEU A 26 -4.19 20.81 -8.35
N PHE A 27 -4.46 21.18 -9.60
CA PHE A 27 -3.48 21.11 -10.67
C PHE A 27 -2.25 21.96 -10.36
N ASN A 28 -2.47 23.21 -9.93
CA ASN A 28 -1.40 24.17 -9.63
C ASN A 28 -0.63 23.86 -8.34
N MET A 29 -1.16 23.00 -7.46
CA MET A 29 -0.45 22.52 -6.27
C MET A 29 0.64 21.49 -6.59
N VAL A 30 0.57 20.81 -7.74
CA VAL A 30 1.54 19.78 -8.11
C VAL A 30 2.81 20.44 -8.65
N THR A 31 3.94 20.22 -7.97
CA THR A 31 5.22 20.83 -8.33
C THR A 31 6.14 19.90 -9.13
N GLY A 32 5.89 18.60 -9.08
CA GLY A 32 6.65 17.59 -9.81
C GLY A 32 5.84 16.87 -10.88
N ASN A 33 6.36 15.73 -11.31
CA ASN A 33 5.86 15.05 -12.50
C ASN A 33 5.60 13.55 -12.32
N THR A 34 5.76 13.05 -11.10
CA THR A 34 5.59 11.63 -10.80
C THR A 34 4.12 11.26 -10.74
N ASP A 35 3.82 10.02 -11.11
CA ASP A 35 2.51 9.41 -10.95
C ASP A 35 1.98 9.54 -9.51
N SER A 36 2.84 9.40 -8.49
CA SER A 36 2.47 9.56 -7.08
C SER A 36 1.90 10.95 -6.75
N GLN A 37 2.48 12.02 -7.29
CA GLN A 37 2.01 13.38 -7.03
C GLN A 37 0.67 13.64 -7.71
N TRP A 38 0.51 13.18 -8.95
CA TRP A 38 -0.73 13.31 -9.70
C TRP A 38 -1.84 12.42 -9.13
N ALA A 39 -1.52 11.22 -8.64
CA ALA A 39 -2.44 10.36 -7.90
C ALA A 39 -2.91 11.02 -6.60
N PHE A 40 -2.00 11.71 -5.87
CA PHE A 40 -2.40 12.45 -4.68
C PHE A 40 -3.33 13.62 -5.00
N ALA A 41 -3.02 14.41 -6.03
CA ALA A 41 -3.91 15.50 -6.47
C ALA A 41 -5.29 14.97 -6.90
N LEU A 42 -5.32 13.83 -7.59
CA LEU A 42 -6.56 13.14 -7.94
C LEU A 42 -7.32 12.70 -6.70
N LEU A 43 -6.67 12.14 -5.68
CA LEU A 43 -7.31 11.78 -4.42
C LEU A 43 -7.92 13.00 -3.73
N LEU A 44 -7.18 14.12 -3.66
CA LEU A 44 -7.70 15.36 -3.10
C LEU A 44 -8.94 15.85 -3.85
N SER A 45 -8.99 15.66 -5.18
CA SER A 45 -10.17 16.02 -5.99
C SER A 45 -11.41 15.18 -5.70
N LYS A 46 -11.25 14.01 -5.05
CA LYS A 46 -12.36 13.13 -4.64
C LYS A 46 -12.87 13.43 -3.23
N LEU A 47 -12.18 14.28 -2.47
CA LEU A 47 -12.63 14.72 -1.15
C LEU A 47 -13.74 15.77 -1.31
N PRO A 48 -14.71 15.83 -0.37
CA PRO A 48 -15.76 16.85 -0.41
C PRO A 48 -15.21 18.27 -0.22
N ASP A 49 -14.17 18.41 0.60
CA ASP A 49 -13.39 19.64 0.77
C ASP A 49 -11.92 19.27 0.93
N PRO A 50 -11.05 19.53 -0.06
CA PRO A 50 -9.62 19.19 0.02
C PRO A 50 -8.85 20.01 1.04
N LYS A 51 -9.42 21.10 1.59
CA LYS A 51 -8.80 21.97 2.60
C LYS A 51 -9.18 21.59 4.03
N ALA A 52 -10.12 20.66 4.20
CA ALA A 52 -10.51 20.18 5.52
C ALA A 52 -9.32 19.49 6.21
N ARG A 53 -9.23 19.68 7.53
CA ARG A 53 -8.10 19.16 8.34
C ARG A 53 -8.18 17.66 8.57
N SER A 54 -9.39 17.13 8.77
CA SER A 54 -9.63 15.71 8.98
C SER A 54 -10.97 15.29 8.38
N PHE A 55 -11.08 13.98 8.14
CA PHE A 55 -12.21 13.34 7.51
C PHE A 55 -12.63 12.12 8.30
N THR A 56 -13.88 11.70 8.13
CA THR A 56 -14.29 10.39 8.63
C THR A 56 -13.53 9.29 7.85
N PRO A 57 -13.26 8.13 8.47
CA PRO A 57 -12.63 7.02 7.76
C PRO A 57 -13.37 6.59 6.50
N ALA A 58 -14.70 6.72 6.48
CA ALA A 58 -15.51 6.38 5.30
C ALA A 58 -15.26 7.34 4.12
N VAL A 59 -15.05 8.64 4.39
CA VAL A 59 -14.76 9.63 3.35
C VAL A 59 -13.39 9.35 2.71
N LEU A 60 -12.35 9.09 3.51
CA LEU A 60 -11.02 8.75 2.97
C LEU A 60 -11.02 7.43 2.20
N GLN A 61 -11.72 6.41 2.70
CA GLN A 61 -11.91 5.15 1.99
C GLN A 61 -12.55 5.37 0.62
N LYS A 62 -13.67 6.11 0.58
CA LYS A 62 -14.37 6.41 -0.66
C LYS A 62 -13.49 7.18 -1.64
N ALA A 63 -12.82 8.23 -1.18
CA ALA A 63 -11.91 9.01 -2.02
C ALA A 63 -10.78 8.15 -2.61
N MET A 64 -10.22 7.23 -1.83
CA MET A 64 -9.20 6.29 -2.29
C MET A 64 -9.75 5.30 -3.33
N LEU A 65 -10.93 4.73 -3.11
CA LEU A 65 -11.60 3.85 -4.08
C LEU A 65 -11.89 4.57 -5.39
N ASP A 66 -12.45 5.79 -5.31
CA ASP A 66 -12.75 6.62 -6.49
C ASP A 66 -11.48 7.00 -7.26
N THR A 67 -10.36 7.17 -6.55
CA THR A 67 -9.04 7.44 -7.15
C THR A 67 -8.54 6.25 -7.95
N ILE A 68 -8.55 5.05 -7.35
CA ILE A 68 -8.14 3.80 -8.02
C ILE A 68 -9.04 3.53 -9.23
N ALA A 69 -10.36 3.66 -9.07
CA ALA A 69 -11.32 3.46 -10.15
C ALA A 69 -11.08 4.44 -11.32
N HIS A 70 -10.82 5.71 -11.02
CA HIS A 70 -10.53 6.71 -12.05
C HIS A 70 -9.23 6.40 -12.80
N ILE A 71 -8.16 6.00 -12.09
CA ILE A 71 -6.89 5.61 -12.74
C ILE A 71 -7.11 4.39 -13.64
N ASN A 72 -7.78 3.34 -13.14
CA ASN A 72 -8.09 2.15 -13.92
C ASN A 72 -8.90 2.47 -15.19
N ALA A 73 -9.87 3.39 -15.11
CA ALA A 73 -10.66 3.81 -16.26
C ALA A 73 -9.80 4.53 -17.33
N LEU A 74 -8.85 5.36 -16.91
CA LEU A 74 -7.92 6.01 -17.83
C LEU A 74 -6.97 5.01 -18.49
N LEU A 75 -6.49 4.01 -17.74
CA LEU A 75 -5.65 2.94 -18.29
C LEU A 75 -6.40 2.13 -19.35
N GLU A 76 -7.68 1.82 -19.09
CA GLU A 76 -8.56 1.14 -20.02
C GLU A 76 -8.89 1.99 -21.27
N GLU A 77 -9.14 3.30 -21.13
CA GLU A 77 -9.35 4.21 -22.26
C GLU A 77 -8.15 4.25 -23.24
N HIS A 78 -6.94 3.95 -22.74
CA HIS A 78 -5.70 4.00 -23.53
C HIS A 78 -5.14 2.61 -23.86
N ASP A 79 -5.94 1.55 -23.69
CA ASP A 79 -5.59 0.16 -23.98
C ASP A 79 -4.30 -0.31 -23.26
N ILE A 80 -4.03 0.21 -22.06
CA ILE A 80 -2.84 -0.16 -21.27
C ILE A 80 -3.12 -1.46 -20.51
N THR A 81 -2.42 -2.52 -20.90
CA THR A 81 -2.58 -3.86 -20.31
C THR A 81 -1.53 -4.20 -19.25
N GLU A 82 -0.43 -3.43 -19.17
CA GLU A 82 0.57 -3.62 -18.11
C GLU A 82 -0.07 -3.33 -16.73
N PRO A 83 0.09 -4.22 -15.73
CA PRO A 83 -0.48 -3.99 -14.40
C PRO A 83 0.13 -2.76 -13.71
N SER A 84 -0.72 -2.00 -13.01
CA SER A 84 -0.32 -0.93 -12.11
C SER A 84 -0.29 -1.43 -10.69
N LEU A 85 0.79 -1.14 -9.98
CA LEU A 85 0.95 -1.41 -8.55
C LEU A 85 0.62 -0.13 -7.81
N MET A 86 -0.47 -0.09 -7.04
CA MET A 86 -0.94 1.13 -6.40
C MET A 86 -1.06 0.93 -4.89
N ASN A 87 0.08 0.71 -4.21
CA ASN A 87 0.11 0.74 -2.75
C ASN A 87 0.19 2.19 -2.30
N PHE A 88 -0.96 2.85 -2.25
CA PHE A 88 -1.13 4.19 -1.75
C PHE A 88 -1.28 4.19 -0.23
N CYS A 89 -0.76 5.21 0.43
CA CYS A 89 -0.98 5.45 1.85
C CYS A 89 -1.29 6.93 2.05
N VAL A 90 -2.40 7.25 2.69
CA VAL A 90 -2.84 8.61 2.98
C VAL A 90 -3.21 8.75 4.45
N THR A 91 -2.90 9.91 5.02
CA THR A 91 -3.37 10.28 6.35
C THR A 91 -3.71 11.76 6.42
N ASP A 92 -4.75 12.06 7.18
CA ASP A 92 -5.16 13.40 7.60
C ASP A 92 -4.66 13.75 9.02
N GLY A 93 -3.87 12.86 9.64
CA GLY A 93 -3.37 12.99 11.01
C GLY A 93 -4.20 12.28 12.07
N GLU A 94 -5.41 11.80 11.74
CA GLU A 94 -6.28 11.05 12.66
C GLU A 94 -6.61 9.65 12.12
N THR A 95 -6.77 9.53 10.81
CA THR A 95 -7.03 8.29 10.10
C THR A 95 -5.88 7.98 9.16
N VAL A 96 -5.55 6.70 9.00
CA VAL A 96 -4.65 6.22 7.94
C VAL A 96 -5.43 5.29 7.02
N VAL A 97 -5.33 5.51 5.72
CA VAL A 97 -5.81 4.57 4.69
C VAL A 97 -4.63 4.13 3.86
N ALA A 98 -4.41 2.83 3.77
CA ALA A 98 -3.37 2.22 2.93
C ALA A 98 -4.00 1.18 1.99
N THR A 99 -3.47 1.03 0.79
CA THR A 99 -3.90 -0.01 -0.15
C THR A 99 -2.77 -0.97 -0.43
N ARG A 100 -3.11 -2.25 -0.60
CA ARG A 100 -2.28 -3.23 -1.29
C ARG A 100 -3.03 -3.62 -2.55
N TYR A 101 -2.70 -3.00 -3.68
CA TYR A 101 -3.51 -3.09 -4.90
C TYR A 101 -2.68 -3.32 -6.15
N ILE A 102 -3.20 -4.16 -7.05
CA ILE A 102 -2.70 -4.36 -8.41
C ILE A 102 -3.86 -4.48 -9.40
N SER A 103 -3.74 -3.83 -10.57
CA SER A 103 -4.68 -3.98 -11.69
C SER A 103 -4.42 -5.25 -12.52
N SER A 104 -4.36 -6.40 -11.85
CA SER A 104 -4.25 -7.73 -12.45
C SER A 104 -5.11 -8.71 -11.67
N ARG A 105 -5.62 -9.77 -12.32
CA ARG A 105 -6.24 -10.91 -11.64
C ARG A 105 -5.25 -12.01 -11.31
N THR A 106 -4.12 -12.06 -12.02
CA THR A 106 -3.18 -13.18 -12.01
C THR A 106 -1.87 -12.86 -11.32
N GLU A 107 -1.55 -11.59 -11.06
CA GLU A 107 -0.30 -11.18 -10.40
C GLU A 107 -0.57 -10.65 -8.98
N GLU A 108 0.38 -10.81 -8.07
CA GLU A 108 0.38 -10.25 -6.71
C GLU A 108 0.75 -8.77 -6.72
N ALA A 109 0.15 -8.01 -5.80
CA ALA A 109 0.55 -6.62 -5.57
C ALA A 109 1.91 -6.54 -4.86
N ALA A 110 2.47 -5.33 -4.82
CA ALA A 110 3.66 -5.03 -4.03
C ALA A 110 3.42 -5.42 -2.57
N SER A 111 4.43 -5.96 -1.88
CA SER A 111 4.23 -6.48 -0.53
C SER A 111 3.85 -5.36 0.44
N LEU A 112 2.93 -5.67 1.34
CA LEU A 112 2.53 -4.78 2.42
C LEU A 112 2.13 -5.61 3.63
N TRP A 113 2.72 -5.29 4.77
CA TRP A 113 2.58 -6.01 6.01
C TRP A 113 2.13 -5.06 7.09
N PHE A 114 1.46 -5.60 8.10
CA PHE A 114 1.21 -4.86 9.32
C PHE A 114 1.54 -5.68 10.55
N SER A 115 1.91 -4.98 11.61
CA SER A 115 2.05 -5.53 12.96
C SER A 115 1.36 -4.57 13.92
N SER A 116 0.79 -5.11 14.99
CA SER A 116 0.12 -4.32 16.02
C SER A 116 0.50 -4.82 17.40
N GLY A 117 0.51 -3.91 18.38
CA GLY A 117 0.88 -4.24 19.75
C GLY A 117 0.82 -3.06 20.70
N SER A 118 1.37 -3.25 21.90
CA SER A 118 1.37 -2.26 22.98
C SER A 118 2.67 -1.44 22.99
N THR A 119 3.81 -2.07 22.70
CA THR A 119 5.14 -1.44 22.68
C THR A 119 6.01 -1.99 21.56
N PHE A 120 6.87 -1.13 21.00
CA PHE A 120 7.92 -1.50 20.06
C PHE A 120 9.27 -1.08 20.65
N SER A 121 10.14 -2.04 20.97
CA SER A 121 11.37 -1.78 21.73
C SER A 121 12.52 -2.69 21.30
N GLU A 122 13.73 -2.17 21.41
CA GLU A 122 14.96 -2.94 21.24
C GLU A 122 15.11 -3.91 22.44
N TYR A 123 15.19 -5.21 22.18
CA TYR A 123 15.37 -6.24 23.22
C TYR A 123 16.82 -6.72 23.34
N ALA A 124 17.67 -6.42 22.36
CA ALA A 124 19.10 -6.64 22.39
C ALA A 124 19.84 -5.58 21.55
N PRO A 125 21.05 -5.13 21.96
CA PRO A 125 21.80 -4.14 21.19
C PRO A 125 22.07 -4.60 19.76
N GLY A 126 21.98 -3.67 18.80
CA GLY A 126 22.30 -3.95 17.40
C GLY A 126 21.09 -3.95 16.47
N GLY A 127 19.98 -3.30 16.87
CA GLY A 127 18.79 -3.19 16.04
C GLY A 127 17.84 -4.37 16.17
N HIS A 128 17.92 -5.13 17.27
CA HIS A 128 17.00 -6.23 17.54
C HIS A 128 15.73 -5.70 18.19
N TYR A 129 14.77 -5.30 17.36
CA TYR A 129 13.46 -4.82 17.79
C TYR A 129 12.41 -5.93 17.80
N LYS A 130 11.41 -5.80 18.68
CA LYS A 130 10.21 -6.65 18.70
C LYS A 130 8.96 -5.85 18.99
N MET A 131 7.83 -6.34 18.49
CA MET A 131 6.50 -5.86 18.84
C MET A 131 6.01 -6.67 20.06
N SER A 132 5.69 -6.01 21.17
CA SER A 132 5.19 -6.69 22.37
C SER A 132 3.71 -6.40 22.61
N LYS A 133 2.96 -7.43 22.99
CA LYS A 133 1.54 -7.37 23.39
C LYS A 133 1.42 -7.61 24.90
N THR A 134 1.76 -6.60 25.70
CA THR A 134 1.69 -6.71 27.16
C THR A 134 0.28 -6.51 27.70
N ASP A 135 -0.56 -5.75 26.98
CA ASP A 135 -1.93 -5.46 27.36
C ASP A 135 -2.92 -5.93 26.28
N LYS A 136 -4.21 -6.03 26.62
CA LYS A 136 -5.29 -6.31 25.65
C LYS A 136 -5.53 -5.17 24.65
N ARG A 137 -4.94 -3.99 24.87
CA ARG A 137 -5.07 -2.82 23.99
C ARG A 137 -3.86 -2.73 23.07
N GLU A 138 -4.14 -2.66 21.78
CA GLU A 138 -3.15 -2.36 20.75
C GLU A 138 -3.08 -0.84 20.61
N ASN A 139 -1.96 -0.24 21.03
CA ASN A 139 -1.73 1.21 20.99
C ASN A 139 -0.74 1.60 19.89
N ILE A 140 -0.17 0.62 19.19
CA ILE A 140 0.77 0.81 18.10
C ILE A 140 0.32 -0.08 16.94
N ILE A 141 0.26 0.53 15.75
CA ILE A 141 0.08 -0.18 14.49
C ILE A 141 1.21 0.25 13.57
N MET A 142 1.96 -0.71 13.05
CA MET A 142 3.01 -0.51 12.06
C MET A 142 2.54 -1.08 10.73
N ILE A 143 2.73 -0.33 9.65
CA ILE A 143 2.53 -0.79 8.28
C ILE A 143 3.86 -0.61 7.55
N ALA A 144 4.33 -1.64 6.86
CA ALA A 144 5.60 -1.61 6.14
C ALA A 144 5.57 -2.49 4.90
N SER A 145 6.41 -2.19 3.91
CA SER A 145 6.55 -3.01 2.70
C SER A 145 7.16 -4.40 3.00
N GLU A 146 7.87 -4.53 4.12
CA GLU A 146 8.45 -5.77 4.62
C GLU A 146 8.52 -5.79 6.15
N PRO A 147 8.54 -6.99 6.78
CA PRO A 147 8.71 -7.11 8.23
C PRO A 147 10.00 -6.45 8.72
N LEU A 148 9.89 -5.51 9.67
CA LEU A 148 11.04 -4.76 10.20
C LEU A 148 11.74 -5.46 11.38
N THR A 149 11.18 -6.57 11.87
CA THR A 149 11.73 -7.34 13.00
C THR A 149 12.14 -8.74 12.55
N PHE A 150 13.04 -9.36 13.32
CA PHE A 150 13.46 -10.75 13.09
C PHE A 150 12.29 -11.73 13.28
N GLU A 151 11.43 -11.48 14.25
CA GLU A 151 10.22 -12.26 14.50
C GLU A 151 9.14 -11.94 13.44
N LYS A 152 9.25 -12.57 12.27
CA LYS A 152 8.28 -12.42 11.17
C LYS A 152 6.86 -12.86 11.55
N ALA A 153 6.72 -13.72 12.55
CA ALA A 153 5.41 -14.20 13.04
C ALA A 153 4.54 -13.05 13.60
N ASP A 154 5.15 -11.94 14.01
CA ASP A 154 4.44 -10.75 14.49
C ASP A 154 3.85 -9.90 13.36
N TRP A 155 4.17 -10.24 12.11
CA TRP A 155 3.74 -9.50 10.93
C TRP A 155 2.73 -10.31 10.14
N MET A 156 1.61 -9.66 9.82
CA MET A 156 0.57 -10.23 8.98
C MET A 156 0.60 -9.54 7.63
N GLU A 157 0.69 -10.33 6.56
CA GLU A 157 0.61 -9.81 5.20
C GLU A 157 -0.80 -9.31 4.94
N ILE A 158 -0.92 -8.09 4.43
CA ILE A 158 -2.18 -7.54 3.95
C ILE A 158 -2.48 -8.25 2.64
N ARG A 159 -3.70 -8.73 2.42
CA ARG A 159 -4.04 -9.47 1.19
C ARG A 159 -4.01 -8.56 -0.04
N THR A 160 -3.68 -9.11 -1.21
CA THR A 160 -3.77 -8.39 -2.48
C THR A 160 -5.20 -7.91 -2.74
N ASN A 161 -5.30 -6.70 -3.30
CA ASN A 161 -6.54 -5.95 -3.57
C ASN A 161 -7.39 -5.73 -2.31
N HIS A 162 -6.71 -5.37 -1.21
CA HIS A 162 -7.35 -4.91 0.04
C HIS A 162 -6.85 -3.52 0.43
N MET A 163 -7.70 -2.83 1.17
CA MET A 163 -7.45 -1.56 1.82
C MET A 163 -7.37 -1.79 3.33
N VAL A 164 -6.41 -1.16 3.98
CA VAL A 164 -6.29 -1.07 5.43
C VAL A 164 -6.72 0.32 5.88
N VAL A 165 -7.53 0.37 6.94
CA VAL A 165 -8.01 1.60 7.54
C VAL A 165 -7.69 1.57 9.03
N ILE A 166 -6.82 2.48 9.47
CA ILE A 166 -6.56 2.73 10.88
C ILE A 166 -7.44 3.90 11.31
N THR A 167 -8.41 3.61 12.16
CA THR A 167 -9.34 4.63 12.68
C THR A 167 -8.70 5.46 13.80
N PRO A 168 -9.27 6.63 14.16
CA PRO A 168 -8.78 7.43 15.29
C PRO A 168 -8.81 6.70 16.65
N LYS A 169 -9.53 5.58 16.74
CA LYS A 169 -9.60 4.71 17.93
C LYS A 169 -8.59 3.56 17.89
N MET A 170 -7.61 3.59 16.99
CA MET A 170 -6.59 2.55 16.80
C MET A 170 -7.15 1.17 16.40
N ASN A 171 -8.34 1.13 15.81
CA ASN A 171 -8.82 -0.09 15.16
C ASN A 171 -8.25 -0.19 13.75
N LEU A 172 -7.71 -1.37 13.41
CA LEU A 172 -7.31 -1.72 12.05
C LEU A 172 -8.43 -2.52 11.37
N LEU A 173 -8.95 -1.98 10.27
CA LEU A 173 -9.94 -2.64 9.42
C LEU A 173 -9.28 -3.04 8.10
N GLN A 174 -9.54 -4.26 7.63
CA GLN A 174 -9.18 -4.69 6.28
C GLN A 174 -10.45 -4.78 5.43
N VAL A 175 -10.50 -4.05 4.33
CA VAL A 175 -11.65 -3.93 3.45
C VAL A 175 -11.23 -4.38 2.03
N PRO A 176 -11.92 -5.33 1.39
CA PRO A 176 -11.61 -5.70 0.02
C PRO A 176 -11.90 -4.55 -0.95
N ILE A 177 -11.01 -4.34 -1.92
CA ILE A 177 -11.23 -3.42 -3.04
C ILE A 177 -11.87 -4.25 -4.15
N VAL A 178 -13.20 -4.18 -4.27
CA VAL A 178 -13.97 -5.04 -5.18
C VAL A 178 -14.15 -4.37 -6.54
N ASP A 179 -13.36 -4.80 -7.52
CA ASP A 179 -13.46 -4.44 -8.93
C ASP A 179 -13.18 -5.66 -9.84
N LYS A 180 -12.94 -5.44 -11.14
CA LYS A 180 -12.65 -6.53 -12.10
C LYS A 180 -11.35 -7.29 -11.80
N PHE A 181 -10.44 -6.73 -11.00
CA PHE A 181 -9.16 -7.33 -10.62
C PHE A 181 -9.21 -8.05 -9.27
N TYR A 182 -10.28 -7.84 -8.49
CA TYR A 182 -10.52 -8.57 -7.25
C TYR A 182 -10.75 -10.06 -7.52
N VAL A 183 -10.04 -10.90 -6.75
CA VAL A 183 -10.20 -12.35 -6.78
C VAL A 183 -10.61 -12.79 -5.36
N PRO A 184 -11.86 -13.26 -5.17
CA PRO A 184 -12.34 -13.70 -3.86
C PRO A 184 -11.53 -14.88 -3.33
N GLN A 185 -11.42 -15.02 -2.01
CA GLN A 185 -10.70 -16.13 -1.38
C GLN A 185 -11.29 -17.52 -1.67
N SER A 186 -12.56 -17.58 -2.07
CA SER A 186 -13.21 -18.81 -2.52
C SER A 186 -12.78 -19.24 -3.93
N ASP A 187 -12.15 -18.36 -4.71
CA ASP A 187 -11.64 -18.66 -6.05
C ASP A 187 -10.22 -19.26 -5.94
N PRO A 188 -9.96 -20.45 -6.50
CA PRO A 188 -8.62 -21.06 -6.51
C PRO A 188 -7.53 -20.17 -7.11
N ALA A 189 -7.88 -19.23 -7.99
CA ALA A 189 -6.94 -18.26 -8.53
C ALA A 189 -6.35 -17.34 -7.44
N ALA A 190 -7.04 -17.13 -6.31
CA ALA A 190 -6.55 -16.29 -5.21
C ALA A 190 -5.27 -16.84 -4.57
N LEU A 191 -5.04 -18.15 -4.61
CA LEU A 191 -3.86 -18.81 -4.04
C LEU A 191 -2.70 -18.95 -5.04
N ASN A 192 -2.95 -18.69 -6.32
CA ASN A 192 -2.02 -18.98 -7.42
C ASN A 192 -1.65 -17.72 -8.21
N ARG A 193 -1.70 -16.54 -7.58
CA ARG A 193 -1.25 -15.30 -8.21
C ARG A 193 0.27 -15.30 -8.30
N GLY A 194 0.80 -14.96 -9.49
CA GLY A 194 2.21 -14.85 -9.77
C GLY A 194 2.86 -13.69 -9.00
N THR A 195 4.14 -13.83 -8.67
CA THR A 195 4.91 -12.80 -7.96
C THR A 195 5.93 -12.10 -8.85
N ASP A 196 6.10 -12.59 -10.08
CA ASP A 196 7.21 -12.23 -10.95
C ASP A 196 7.14 -10.77 -11.39
N PHE A 197 5.93 -10.24 -11.63
CA PHE A 197 5.76 -8.84 -12.02
C PHE A 197 6.25 -7.88 -10.93
N ALA A 198 5.77 -8.05 -9.69
CA ALA A 198 6.19 -7.22 -8.56
C ALA A 198 7.68 -7.43 -8.22
N ALA A 199 8.21 -8.66 -8.35
CA ALA A 199 9.63 -8.94 -8.17
C ALA A 199 10.50 -8.19 -9.20
N ALA A 200 10.15 -8.27 -10.49
CA ALA A 200 10.91 -7.65 -11.57
C ALA A 200 10.95 -6.12 -11.46
N LYS A 201 9.92 -5.52 -10.85
CA LYS A 201 9.84 -4.08 -10.55
C LYS A 201 10.49 -3.70 -9.21
N GLY A 202 11.03 -4.65 -8.46
CA GLY A 202 11.73 -4.42 -7.19
C GLY A 202 10.81 -4.21 -5.96
N PHE A 203 9.56 -4.67 -6.03
CA PHE A 203 8.53 -4.41 -5.01
C PHE A 203 8.17 -5.60 -4.13
N LEU A 204 8.93 -6.70 -4.21
CA LEU A 204 8.78 -7.83 -3.29
C LEU A 204 9.95 -7.93 -2.33
N SER A 205 9.64 -8.20 -1.06
CA SER A 205 10.67 -8.56 -0.08
C SER A 205 11.30 -9.89 -0.49
N PRO A 206 12.65 -10.00 -0.51
CA PRO A 206 13.31 -11.25 -0.81
C PRO A 206 12.89 -12.30 0.23
N ARG A 207 12.21 -13.36 -0.21
CA ARG A 207 12.05 -14.58 0.59
C ARG A 207 13.45 -15.15 0.81
N ARG A 208 14.14 -14.75 1.88
CA ARG A 208 15.31 -15.51 2.36
C ARG A 208 14.79 -16.85 2.84
N ASP A 209 15.08 -17.86 2.03
CA ASP A 209 14.86 -19.26 2.36
C ASP A 209 15.58 -19.58 3.67
N VAL A 210 14.84 -20.04 4.68
CA VAL A 210 15.35 -20.33 6.04
C VAL A 210 16.23 -21.59 6.05
N SER A 211 16.42 -22.22 4.88
CA SER A 211 17.12 -23.49 4.71
C SER A 211 18.62 -23.38 4.47
N ARG A 212 19.22 -22.19 4.33
CA ARG A 212 20.69 -22.04 4.24
C ARG A 212 21.32 -21.80 5.61
N PRO A 213 22.15 -22.73 6.12
CA PRO A 213 22.96 -22.47 7.30
C PRO A 213 23.86 -21.27 7.04
N LEU A 214 24.03 -20.42 8.06
CA LEU A 214 25.02 -19.35 8.06
C LEU A 214 26.40 -19.98 7.87
N GLU A 215 27.00 -19.85 6.69
CA GLU A 215 28.41 -20.15 6.52
C GLU A 215 29.20 -19.18 7.40
N ALA A 216 29.96 -19.78 8.33
CA ALA A 216 30.84 -19.07 9.23
C ALA A 216 31.83 -18.24 8.41
N ILE A 217 31.83 -16.93 8.64
CA ILE A 217 32.88 -16.04 8.16
C ILE A 217 34.13 -16.40 8.97
N GLU A 218 34.95 -17.32 8.45
CA GLU A 218 36.28 -17.56 8.97
C GLU A 218 37.17 -16.36 8.65
N ASN A 219 37.74 -15.83 9.72
CA ASN A 219 38.77 -14.80 9.74
C ASN A 219 39.89 -15.08 8.72
N ARG A 220 40.24 -14.06 7.93
CA ARG A 220 41.59 -13.94 7.39
C ARG A 220 42.22 -12.65 7.91
N VAL A 221 43.24 -12.88 8.73
CA VAL A 221 44.31 -11.97 9.12
C VAL A 221 45.07 -11.52 7.87
#